data_AF-A0A964ASH7-F1
#
_entry.id   AF-A0A964ASH7-F1
#
_cell.length_a   1.000
_cell.length_b   1.000
_cell.length_c   1.000
_cell.angle_alpha   90.00
_cell.angle_beta   90.00
_cell.angle_gamma   90.00
#
_symmetry.space_group_name_H-M   'P 1'
#
loop_
_entity.id
_entity.type
_entity.pdbx_description
1 polymer ?
#
loop_
_entity_poly.entity_id
_entity_poly.type
_entity_poly.pdbx_seq_one_letter_code
_entity_poly.pdbx_strand_id
1 'polypeptide(L)'
;MWMALLALLGCAEPDPPAVCAQMCDAAEALYGACLTDWGADWSTAGYDDAEDFRTSCETWGWEMALLEQDADKDGWLEATCTTRRDAMAADDAPCSAYTDIDWGASPQ
;
A
#
# COMPACT_ATOMS: atom_id res chain seq x y z
N MET A 1 12.65 41.46 17.99
CA MET A 1 11.50 40.57 17.70
C MET A 1 11.97 39.49 16.75
N TRP A 2 12.65 38.46 17.25
CA TRP A 2 13.26 37.40 16.43
C TRP A 2 13.21 36.06 17.18
N MET A 3 12.01 35.67 17.61
CA MET A 3 11.80 34.51 18.51
C MET A 3 10.54 33.70 18.16
N ALA A 4 10.09 33.70 16.90
CA ALA A 4 8.79 33.09 16.55
C ALA A 4 8.79 32.16 15.32
N LEU A 5 9.94 31.61 14.89
CA LEU A 5 9.99 30.77 13.68
C LEU A 5 10.57 29.35 13.86
N LEU A 6 10.75 28.87 15.09
CA LEU A 6 11.35 27.55 15.38
C LEU A 6 10.37 26.52 15.97
N ALA A 7 9.08 26.85 16.12
CA ALA A 7 8.10 26.01 16.84
C ALA A 7 7.07 25.30 15.95
N LEU A 8 7.29 25.25 14.62
CA LEU A 8 6.39 24.58 13.66
C LEU A 8 7.09 23.50 12.83
N LEU A 9 8.21 22.96 13.31
CA LEU A 9 8.63 21.61 12.92
C LEU A 9 7.72 20.61 13.67
N GLY A 10 6.43 20.63 13.33
CA GLY A 10 5.55 19.50 13.63
C GLY A 10 6.18 18.27 13.00
N CYS A 11 6.10 17.12 13.68
CA CYS A 11 6.57 15.84 13.16
C CYS A 11 6.02 15.69 11.74
N ALA A 12 6.88 15.81 10.72
CA ALA A 12 6.51 15.42 9.38
C ALA A 12 6.38 13.90 9.45
N GLU A 13 5.13 13.41 9.38
CA GLU A 13 4.89 11.98 9.25
C GLU A 13 5.60 11.49 7.99
N PRO A 14 6.22 10.30 8.02
CA PRO A 14 6.89 9.77 6.85
C PRO A 14 5.87 9.57 5.73
N ASP A 15 6.14 10.20 4.59
CA ASP A 15 5.42 9.86 3.36
C ASP A 15 5.85 8.45 2.91
N PRO A 16 4.92 7.57 2.53
CA PRO A 16 5.28 6.26 2.01
C PRO A 16 6.07 6.38 0.69
N PRO A 17 6.98 5.44 0.39
CA PRO A 17 7.72 5.42 -0.87
C PRO A 17 6.78 5.46 -2.09
N ALA A 18 7.15 6.20 -3.13
CA ALA A 18 6.33 6.32 -4.35
C ALA A 18 6.02 4.97 -5.04
N VAL A 19 6.86 3.95 -4.81
CA VAL A 19 6.61 2.58 -5.30
C VAL A 19 5.40 1.92 -4.63
N CYS A 20 5.00 2.33 -3.44
CA CYS A 20 3.81 1.80 -2.78
C CYS A 20 2.51 2.25 -3.47
N ALA A 21 2.46 3.48 -4.00
CA ALA A 21 1.33 3.90 -4.83
C ALA A 21 1.23 3.04 -6.11
N GLN A 22 2.36 2.76 -6.77
CA GLN A 22 2.39 1.88 -7.94
C GLN A 22 1.99 0.44 -7.61
N MET A 23 2.35 -0.04 -6.41
CA MET A 23 1.90 -1.34 -5.90
C MET A 23 0.38 -1.35 -5.73
N CYS A 24 -0.22 -0.27 -5.20
CA CYS A 24 -1.66 -0.17 -5.04
C CYS A 24 -2.41 -0.13 -6.39
N ASP A 25 -1.88 0.56 -7.40
CA ASP A 25 -2.42 0.51 -8.77
C ASP A 25 -2.37 -0.92 -9.34
N ALA A 26 -1.25 -1.63 -9.15
CA ALA A 26 -1.12 -3.03 -9.58
C ALA A 26 -2.08 -3.96 -8.83
N ALA A 27 -2.27 -3.73 -7.52
CA ALA A 27 -3.19 -4.49 -6.69
C ALA A 27 -4.66 -4.26 -7.12
N GLU A 28 -5.04 -3.02 -7.41
CA GLU A 28 -6.39 -2.65 -7.87
C GLU A 28 -6.70 -3.37 -9.19
N ALA A 29 -5.77 -3.27 -10.15
CA ALA A 29 -5.91 -3.88 -11.47
C ALA A 29 -6.02 -5.41 -11.37
N LEU A 30 -5.12 -6.08 -10.64
CA LEU A 30 -5.12 -7.53 -10.50
C LEU A 30 -6.35 -8.01 -9.72
N TYR A 31 -6.60 -7.44 -8.54
CA TYR A 31 -7.68 -7.91 -7.69
C TYR A 31 -9.06 -7.63 -8.30
N GLY A 32 -9.23 -6.49 -8.98
CA GLY A 32 -10.46 -6.19 -9.73
C GLY A 32 -10.71 -7.17 -10.88
N ALA A 33 -9.66 -7.59 -11.60
CA ALA A 33 -9.78 -8.63 -12.62
C ALA A 33 -10.16 -9.99 -12.00
N CYS A 34 -9.59 -10.33 -10.85
CA CYS A 34 -9.93 -11.54 -10.11
C CYS A 34 -11.37 -11.56 -9.62
N LEU A 35 -11.85 -10.45 -9.05
CA LEU A 35 -13.26 -10.32 -8.66
C LEU A 35 -14.19 -10.53 -9.85
N THR A 36 -13.85 -9.94 -11.00
CA THR A 36 -14.61 -10.12 -12.26
C THR A 36 -14.65 -11.59 -12.69
N ASP A 37 -13.51 -12.30 -12.67
CA ASP A 37 -13.43 -13.72 -13.01
C ASP A 37 -14.26 -14.60 -12.06
N TRP A 38 -14.29 -14.24 -10.78
CA TRP A 38 -15.08 -14.94 -9.77
C TRP A 38 -16.57 -14.58 -9.80
N GLY A 39 -16.98 -13.63 -10.64
CA GLY A 39 -18.35 -13.11 -10.68
C GLY A 39 -18.73 -12.31 -9.44
N ALA A 40 -17.76 -11.73 -8.76
CA ALA A 40 -17.90 -10.86 -7.59
C ALA A 40 -17.70 -9.38 -7.96
N ASP A 41 -18.14 -8.50 -7.08
CA ASP A 41 -17.87 -7.07 -7.15
C ASP A 41 -17.02 -6.60 -5.95
N TRP A 42 -16.58 -5.34 -5.99
CA TRP A 42 -15.82 -4.72 -4.90
C TRP A 42 -16.55 -4.77 -3.56
N SER A 43 -17.88 -4.64 -3.57
CA SER A 43 -18.70 -4.69 -2.36
C SER A 43 -18.63 -6.05 -1.67
N THR A 44 -18.48 -7.13 -2.44
CA THR A 44 -18.26 -8.48 -1.93
C THR A 44 -16.91 -8.61 -1.23
N ALA A 45 -15.90 -7.86 -1.69
CA ALA A 45 -14.59 -7.75 -1.05
C ALA A 45 -14.56 -6.76 0.13
N GLY A 46 -15.67 -6.09 0.42
CA GLY A 46 -15.78 -5.12 1.52
C GLY A 46 -15.38 -3.69 1.17
N TYR A 47 -15.29 -3.36 -0.13
CA TYR A 47 -14.98 -2.02 -0.63
C TYR A 47 -16.18 -1.43 -1.38
N ASP A 48 -16.38 -0.12 -1.30
CA ASP A 48 -17.47 0.53 -2.05
C ASP A 48 -17.23 0.44 -3.57
N ASP A 49 -15.99 0.64 -4.00
CA ASP A 49 -15.52 0.52 -5.39
C ASP A 49 -13.99 0.32 -5.45
N ALA A 50 -13.43 0.41 -6.66
CA ALA A 50 -11.99 0.28 -6.90
C ALA A 50 -11.17 1.44 -6.29
N GLU A 51 -11.74 2.64 -6.21
CA GLU A 51 -11.06 3.81 -5.65
C GLU A 51 -11.00 3.72 -4.11
N ASP A 52 -12.06 3.22 -3.48
CA ASP A 52 -12.07 2.89 -2.04
C ASP A 52 -11.01 1.82 -1.71
N PHE A 53 -10.92 0.77 -2.52
CA PHE A 53 -9.84 -0.22 -2.42
C PHE A 53 -8.45 0.42 -2.50
N ARG A 54 -8.19 1.25 -3.53
CA ARG A 54 -6.88 1.90 -3.70
C ARG A 54 -6.56 2.82 -2.52
N THR A 55 -7.54 3.58 -2.05
CA THR A 55 -7.39 4.45 -0.87
C THR A 55 -7.04 3.65 0.39
N SER A 56 -7.68 2.49 0.58
CA SER A 56 -7.35 1.58 1.68
C SER A 56 -5.93 1.03 1.57
N CYS A 57 -5.48 0.67 0.36
CA CYS A 57 -4.10 0.24 0.11
C CYS A 57 -3.07 1.35 0.38
N GLU A 58 -3.35 2.57 -0.04
CA GLU A 58 -2.49 3.73 0.23
C GLU A 58 -2.43 4.05 1.72
N THR A 59 -3.55 3.91 2.43
CA THR A 59 -3.61 4.04 3.89
C THR A 59 -2.71 3.01 4.57
N TRP A 60 -2.77 1.74 4.15
CA TRP A 60 -1.84 0.71 4.62
C TRP A 60 -0.37 1.11 4.39
N GLY A 61 -0.05 1.66 3.22
CA GLY A 61 1.31 2.12 2.90
C GLY A 61 1.80 3.19 3.88
N TRP A 62 0.96 4.18 4.19
CA TRP A 62 1.26 5.21 5.18
C TRP A 62 1.41 4.63 6.60
N GLU A 63 0.50 3.75 7.04
CA GLU A 63 0.61 3.09 8.36
C GLU A 63 1.90 2.28 8.48
N MET A 64 2.29 1.57 7.42
CA MET A 64 3.55 0.82 7.42
C MET A 64 4.77 1.73 7.43
N ALA A 65 4.71 2.93 6.83
CA ALA A 65 5.81 3.89 6.88
C ALA A 65 6.03 4.42 8.31
N LEU A 66 4.94 4.64 9.05
CA LEU A 66 5.01 4.96 10.47
C LEU A 66 5.64 3.83 11.28
N LEU A 67 5.20 2.59 11.05
CA LEU A 67 5.75 1.42 11.76
C LEU A 67 7.22 1.16 11.41
N GLU A 68 7.64 1.38 10.17
CA GLU A 68 9.04 1.28 9.75
C GLU A 68 9.91 2.30 10.50
N GLN A 69 9.46 3.55 10.58
CA GLN A 69 10.13 4.62 11.30
C GLN A 69 10.24 4.29 12.80
N ASP A 70 9.15 3.83 13.41
CA ASP A 70 9.14 3.43 14.83
C ASP A 70 10.07 2.24 15.12
N ALA A 71 10.28 1.37 14.14
CA ALA A 71 11.13 0.18 14.26
C ALA A 71 12.60 0.41 13.86
N ASP A 72 12.97 1.59 13.34
CA ASP A 72 14.31 1.92 12.79
C ASP A 72 14.72 0.94 11.68
N LYS A 73 13.80 0.74 10.71
CA LYS A 73 13.90 -0.28 9.63
C LYS A 73 13.90 0.30 8.22
N ASP A 74 14.60 1.40 8.01
CA ASP A 74 14.63 2.13 6.73
C ASP A 74 14.72 1.22 5.48
N GLY A 75 13.74 1.36 4.59
CA GLY A 75 13.70 0.73 3.27
C GLY A 75 13.04 -0.65 3.19
N TRP A 76 12.55 -1.19 4.31
CA TRP A 76 11.81 -2.46 4.34
C TRP A 76 10.47 -2.37 3.59
N LEU A 77 9.75 -1.27 3.77
CA LEU A 77 8.51 -0.96 3.09
C LEU A 77 8.74 -0.75 1.59
N GLU A 78 9.79 -0.02 1.20
CA GLU A 78 10.13 0.17 -0.22
C GLU A 78 10.43 -1.17 -0.91
N ALA A 79 11.20 -2.05 -0.26
CA ALA A 79 11.50 -3.39 -0.74
C ALA A 79 10.23 -4.26 -0.83
N THR A 80 9.36 -4.20 0.19
CA THR A 80 8.08 -4.93 0.22
C THR A 80 7.16 -4.47 -0.90
N CYS A 81 6.96 -3.16 -1.05
CA CYS A 81 6.13 -2.57 -2.10
C CYS A 81 6.68 -2.90 -3.50
N THR A 82 8.00 -2.84 -3.69
CA THR A 82 8.65 -3.24 -4.95
C THR A 82 8.37 -4.70 -5.28
N THR A 83 8.60 -5.60 -4.32
CA THR A 83 8.41 -7.05 -4.49
C THR A 83 6.96 -7.39 -4.83
N ARG A 84 6.01 -6.82 -4.08
CA ARG A 84 4.57 -7.04 -4.30
C ARG A 84 4.10 -6.45 -5.62
N ARG A 85 4.51 -5.22 -5.96
CA ARG A 85 4.20 -4.59 -7.25
C ARG A 85 4.65 -5.49 -8.39
N ASP A 86 5.90 -5.94 -8.37
CA ASP A 86 6.47 -6.73 -9.47
C ASP A 86 5.77 -8.08 -9.61
N ALA A 87 5.36 -8.70 -8.50
CA ALA A 87 4.58 -9.94 -8.52
C ALA A 87 3.16 -9.74 -9.11
N MET A 88 2.49 -8.64 -8.76
CA MET A 88 1.11 -8.36 -9.22
C MET A 88 1.06 -7.79 -10.63
N ALA A 89 2.10 -7.07 -11.06
CA ALA A 89 2.19 -6.45 -12.39
C ALA A 89 2.78 -7.39 -13.46
N ALA A 90 3.12 -8.64 -13.12
CA ALA A 90 3.55 -9.62 -14.11
C ALA A 90 2.42 -9.95 -15.10
N ASP A 91 2.76 -10.14 -16.38
CA ASP A 91 1.77 -10.37 -17.46
C ASP A 91 0.86 -11.58 -17.21
N ASP A 92 1.33 -12.58 -16.46
CA ASP A 92 0.63 -13.80 -16.10
C ASP A 92 0.41 -13.95 -14.58
N ALA A 93 0.39 -12.84 -13.85
CA ALA A 93 0.18 -12.83 -12.41
C ALA A 93 -1.15 -13.54 -12.04
N PRO A 94 -1.10 -14.63 -11.24
CA PRO A 94 -2.31 -15.29 -10.77
C PRO A 94 -2.97 -14.44 -9.66
N CYS A 95 -4.26 -14.67 -9.40
CA CYS A 95 -4.96 -14.01 -8.29
C CYS A 95 -4.31 -14.23 -6.92
N SER A 96 -3.61 -15.36 -6.75
CA SER A 96 -2.82 -15.66 -5.55
C SER A 96 -1.67 -14.68 -5.31
N ALA A 97 -1.19 -13.98 -6.34
CA ALA A 97 -0.19 -12.92 -6.17
C ALA A 97 -0.71 -11.77 -5.31
N TYR A 98 -2.04 -11.58 -5.21
CA TYR A 98 -2.68 -10.67 -4.26
C TYR A 98 -3.24 -11.41 -3.03
N THR A 99 -4.02 -12.49 -3.22
CA THR A 99 -4.79 -13.10 -2.12
C THR A 99 -3.95 -13.85 -1.09
N ASP A 100 -2.75 -14.29 -1.46
CA ASP A 100 -1.87 -15.02 -0.53
C ASP A 100 -0.99 -14.06 0.30
N ILE A 101 -1.08 -12.75 0.04
CA ILE A 101 -0.38 -11.74 0.83
C ILE A 101 -1.04 -11.62 2.20
N ASP A 102 -0.23 -11.81 3.25
CA ASP A 102 -0.60 -11.39 4.59
C ASP A 102 -0.43 -9.87 4.72
N TRP A 103 -1.50 -9.12 4.46
CA TRP A 103 -1.52 -7.66 4.56
C TRP A 103 -1.39 -7.15 6.00
N GLY A 104 -1.63 -8.01 7.01
CA GLY A 104 -1.43 -7.68 8.41
C GLY A 104 0.00 -7.88 8.91
N ALA A 105 0.84 -8.58 8.14
CA ALA A 105 2.24 -8.75 8.48
C ALA A 105 3.02 -7.46 8.21
N SER A 106 3.89 -7.08 9.15
CA SER A 106 4.83 -5.99 8.95
C SER A 106 5.75 -6.27 7.75
N PRO A 107 6.16 -5.23 6.99
CA PRO A 107 7.22 -5.31 5.98
C PRO A 107 8.47 -5.98 6.55
N GLN A 108 9.22 -6.71 5.70
CA GLN A 108 10.42 -7.48 6.09
C GLN A 108 11.54 -7.33 5.07
#